data_AF-A0A067CTP4-F1
#
_entry.id   AF-A0A067CTP4-F1
#
_cell.length_a   1.000
_cell.length_b   1.000
_cell.length_c   1.000
_cell.angle_alpha   90.00
_cell.angle_beta   90.00
_cell.angle_gamma   90.00
#
_symmetry.space_group_name_H-M   'P 1'
#
loop_
_entity.id
_entity.type
_entity.pdbx_description
1 polymer ?
#
loop_
_entity_poly.entity_id
_entity_poly.type
_entity_poly.pdbx_seq_one_letter_code
_entity_poly.pdbx_strand_id
1 'polypeptide(L)'
;MAEVMHEAVKVDVFGSYEALDQDSGKFYTEYILRCNVQDPSARLRSWNAARRYREFCAIDILLREKYPHLASSFPSLPSKKYLGSSLSSDFVEKRQRDLGHYISTLLSLYPQLLHDEIMDEFLELSSH
;
A
#
# COMPACT_ATOMS: atom_id res chain seq x y z
N MET A 1 -32.46 -7.90 -10.16
CA MET A 1 -31.44 -8.16 -9.14
C MET A 1 -30.46 -7.01 -9.23
N ALA A 2 -30.41 -6.14 -8.22
CA ALA A 2 -29.45 -5.03 -8.21
C ALA A 2 -28.07 -5.61 -7.94
N GLU A 3 -27.12 -5.38 -8.84
CA GLU A 3 -25.69 -5.58 -8.57
C GLU A 3 -25.35 -4.71 -7.36
N VAL A 4 -24.99 -5.33 -6.24
CA VAL A 4 -24.39 -4.59 -5.13
C VAL A 4 -23.03 -4.13 -5.65
N MET A 5 -22.96 -2.88 -6.12
CA MET A 5 -21.69 -2.26 -6.48
C MET A 5 -20.88 -2.12 -5.20
N HIS A 6 -20.00 -3.08 -4.96
CA HIS A 6 -19.02 -2.99 -3.90
C HIS A 6 -18.12 -1.78 -4.17
N GLU A 7 -17.82 -1.02 -3.11
CA GLU A 7 -16.84 0.05 -3.16
C GLU A 7 -15.51 -0.52 -3.67
N ALA A 8 -15.12 -0.09 -4.87
CA ALA A 8 -13.90 -0.56 -5.51
C ALA A 8 -12.83 0.52 -5.31
N VAL A 9 -11.81 0.18 -4.53
CA VAL A 9 -10.62 1.01 -4.34
C VAL A 9 -9.51 0.50 -5.24
N LYS A 10 -9.03 1.36 -6.15
CA LYS A 10 -7.85 1.11 -6.96
C LYS A 10 -6.65 1.88 -6.38
N VAL A 11 -5.57 1.17 -6.09
CA VAL A 11 -4.33 1.74 -5.57
C VAL A 11 -3.21 1.56 -6.59
N ASP A 12 -2.57 2.67 -6.98
CA ASP A 12 -1.40 2.69 -7.87
C ASP A 12 -0.21 3.35 -7.15
N VAL A 13 0.96 2.72 -7.14
CA VAL A 13 2.20 3.33 -6.62
C VAL A 13 2.95 3.99 -7.78
N PHE A 14 2.87 5.32 -7.88
CA PHE A 14 3.24 6.04 -9.11
C PHE A 14 4.42 7.00 -8.98
N GLY A 15 4.92 7.24 -7.77
CA GLY A 15 6.08 8.09 -7.57
C GLY A 15 6.77 7.82 -6.24
N SER A 16 7.89 8.53 -6.03
CA SER A 16 8.66 8.46 -4.81
C SER A 16 9.44 9.76 -4.59
N TYR A 17 9.78 10.05 -3.34
CA TYR A 17 10.73 11.11 -2.99
C TYR A 17 11.63 10.68 -1.82
N GLU A 18 12.78 11.34 -1.71
CA GLU A 18 13.68 11.16 -0.57
C GLU A 18 13.26 12.08 0.58
N ALA A 19 13.17 11.52 1.78
CA ALA A 19 12.79 12.22 3.01
C ALA A 19 13.85 11.97 4.10
N LEU A 20 13.98 12.93 5.03
CA LEU A 20 14.89 12.83 6.18
C LEU A 20 14.12 12.39 7.42
N ASP A 21 14.50 11.26 7.99
CA ASP A 21 13.98 10.80 9.28
C ASP A 21 14.59 11.66 10.39
N GLN A 22 13.79 12.55 11.00
CA GLN A 22 14.29 13.57 11.94
C GLN A 22 14.93 12.96 13.19
N ASP A 23 14.44 11.80 13.62
CA ASP A 23 14.94 11.12 14.82
C ASP A 23 16.29 10.44 14.58
N SER A 24 16.44 9.78 13.43
CA SER A 24 17.66 9.02 13.11
C SER A 24 18.68 9.80 12.27
N GLY A 25 18.28 10.94 11.69
CA GLY A 25 19.09 11.73 10.76
C GLY A 25 19.39 11.01 9.43
N LYS A 26 18.66 9.93 9.11
CA LYS A 26 18.91 9.11 7.92
C LYS A 26 17.88 9.39 6.84
N PHE A 27 18.36 9.49 5.60
CA PHE A 27 17.49 9.56 4.45
C PHE A 27 16.79 8.23 4.18
N TYR A 28 15.56 8.31 3.70
CA TYR A 28 14.75 7.18 3.29
C TYR A 28 13.84 7.56 2.12
N THR A 29 13.32 6.55 1.43
CA THR A 29 12.38 6.75 0.32
C THR A 29 10.93 6.64 0.81
N GLU A 30 10.15 7.66 0.52
CA GLU A 30 8.67 7.69 0.55
C GLU A 30 8.14 7.27 -0.82
N TYR A 31 7.12 6.42 -0.85
CA TYR A 31 6.40 6.04 -2.07
C TYR A 31 5.01 6.68 -2.05
N ILE A 32 4.58 7.20 -3.19
CA ILE A 32 3.26 7.82 -3.35
C ILE A 32 2.26 6.79 -3.85
N LEU A 33 1.24 6.52 -3.04
CA LEU A 33 0.11 5.66 -3.35
C LEU A 33 -1.05 6.56 -3.80
N ARG A 34 -1.50 6.44 -5.05
CA ARG A 34 -2.74 7.06 -5.51
C ARG A 34 -3.90 6.12 -5.22
N CYS A 35 -4.79 6.55 -4.34
CA CYS A 35 -6.04 5.87 -4.05
C CYS A 35 -7.13 6.47 -4.95
N ASN A 36 -7.91 5.62 -5.61
CA ASN A 36 -9.09 6.02 -6.37
C ASN A 36 -10.27 5.18 -5.90
N VAL A 37 -11.32 5.83 -5.44
CA VAL A 37 -12.53 5.18 -4.94
C VAL A 37 -13.70 5.62 -5.78
N GLN A 38 -14.46 4.65 -6.26
CA GLN A 38 -15.75 4.89 -6.86
C GLN A 38 -16.84 4.54 -5.85
N ASP A 39 -17.47 5.57 -5.29
CA ASP A 39 -18.65 5.41 -4.44
C ASP A 39 -19.82 4.89 -5.29
N PRO A 40 -20.71 4.03 -4.74
CA PRO A 40 -22.04 3.73 -5.28
C PRO A 40 -22.81 4.94 -5.87
N SER A 41 -22.59 6.15 -5.36
CA SER A 41 -23.17 7.40 -5.88
C SER A 41 -22.51 7.92 -7.18
N ALA A 42 -21.57 7.15 -7.75
CA ALA A 42 -20.72 7.50 -8.89
C ALA A 42 -19.79 8.72 -8.66
N ARG A 43 -19.61 9.14 -7.40
CA ARG A 43 -18.60 10.14 -7.04
C ARG A 43 -17.23 9.48 -6.99
N LEU A 44 -16.29 10.04 -7.75
CA LEU A 44 -14.89 9.65 -7.72
C LEU A 44 -14.18 10.44 -6.62
N ARG A 45 -13.62 9.73 -5.65
CA ARG A 45 -12.69 10.29 -4.67
C ARG A 45 -11.28 9.84 -5.02
N SER A 46 -10.32 10.76 -4.99
CA SER A 46 -8.93 10.45 -5.23
C SER A 46 -8.05 11.26 -4.31
N TRP A 47 -7.07 10.59 -3.70
CA TRP A 47 -6.07 11.20 -2.84
C TRP A 47 -4.75 10.43 -2.94
N ASN A 48 -3.71 11.00 -2.35
CA ASN A 48 -2.39 10.38 -2.31
C ASN A 48 -2.00 10.14 -0.85
N ALA A 49 -1.65 8.90 -0.52
CA ALA A 49 -0.95 8.57 0.72
C ALA A 49 0.55 8.44 0.45
N ALA A 50 1.38 8.86 1.41
CA ALA A 50 2.83 8.69 1.35
C ALA A 50 3.23 7.62 2.37
N ARG A 51 3.90 6.55 1.89
CA ARG A 51 4.35 5.44 2.74
C ARG A 51 5.75 5.02 2.37
N ARG A 52 6.60 4.79 3.36
CA ARG A 52 7.93 4.16 3.18
C ARG A 52 7.83 2.64 3.30
N TYR A 53 8.82 1.95 2.75
CA TYR A 53 8.87 0.47 2.73
C TYR A 53 8.68 -0.20 4.11
N ARG A 54 9.13 0.43 5.21
CA ARG A 54 8.95 -0.16 6.56
C ARG A 54 7.49 -0.22 6.99
N GLU A 55 6.65 0.70 6.52
CA GLU A 55 5.21 0.70 6.82
C GLU A 55 4.51 -0.42 6.06
N PHE A 56 4.90 -0.68 4.81
CA PHE A 56 4.44 -1.88 4.08
C PHE A 56 4.81 -3.18 4.82
N CYS A 57 6.00 -3.25 5.42
CA CYS A 57 6.40 -4.40 6.24
C CYS A 57 5.50 -4.54 7.48
N ALA A 58 5.19 -3.42 8.14
CA ALA A 58 4.35 -3.42 9.34
C ALA A 58 2.94 -3.94 9.02
N ILE A 59 2.30 -3.43 7.96
CA ILE A 59 0.95 -3.89 7.60
C ILE A 59 0.93 -5.35 7.15
N ASP A 60 1.95 -5.85 6.44
CA ASP A 60 2.01 -7.26 6.04
C ASP A 60 2.08 -8.19 7.26
N ILE A 61 2.88 -7.82 8.27
CA ILE A 61 2.96 -8.56 9.54
C ILE A 61 1.62 -8.51 10.28
N LEU A 62 1.07 -7.31 10.50
CA LEU A 62 -0.17 -7.11 11.25
C LEU A 62 -1.35 -7.84 10.60
N LEU A 63 -1.48 -7.76 9.28
CA LEU A 63 -2.55 -8.46 8.55
C LEU A 63 -2.39 -9.98 8.63
N ARG A 64 -1.17 -10.52 8.52
CA ARG A 64 -0.93 -11.97 8.65
C ARG A 64 -1.20 -12.47 10.07
N GLU A 65 -0.90 -11.67 11.08
CA GLU A 65 -1.21 -11.98 12.48
C GLU A 65 -2.71 -11.91 12.78
N LYS A 66 -3.41 -10.90 12.22
CA LYS A 66 -4.87 -10.74 12.36
C LYS A 66 -5.67 -11.79 11.59
N TYR A 67 -5.17 -12.22 10.42
CA TYR A 67 -5.80 -13.19 9.54
C TYR A 67 -4.90 -14.40 9.27
N PRO A 68 -4.56 -15.22 10.28
CA PRO A 68 -3.60 -16.31 10.14
C PRO A 68 -4.07 -17.40 9.15
N HIS A 69 -5.39 -17.55 9.00
CA HIS A 69 -5.99 -18.47 8.03
C HIS A 69 -5.86 -18.02 6.57
N LEU A 70 -5.57 -16.74 6.32
CA LEU A 70 -5.29 -16.17 4.99
C LEU A 70 -3.81 -15.89 4.77
N ALA A 71 -2.98 -15.94 5.81
CA ALA A 71 -1.58 -15.54 5.75
C ALA A 71 -0.81 -16.28 4.65
N SER A 72 -1.03 -17.58 4.46
CA SER A 72 -0.34 -18.34 3.39
C SER A 72 -0.76 -17.97 1.98
N SER A 73 -1.93 -17.33 1.80
CA SER A 73 -2.48 -16.94 0.50
C SER A 73 -2.32 -15.45 0.21
N PHE A 74 -1.78 -14.66 1.13
CA PHE A 74 -1.41 -13.27 0.86
C PHE A 74 -0.22 -13.20 -0.11
N PRO A 75 -0.20 -12.23 -1.04
CA PRO A 75 0.93 -12.03 -1.93
C PRO A 75 2.21 -11.80 -1.11
N SER A 76 3.36 -12.17 -1.68
CA SER A 76 4.65 -11.94 -1.02
C SER A 76 5.04 -10.48 -1.08
N LEU A 77 5.38 -9.88 0.07
CA LEU A 77 5.97 -8.55 0.11
C LEU A 77 7.37 -8.56 -0.55
N PRO A 78 7.73 -7.56 -1.38
CA PRO A 78 9.07 -7.50 -1.97
C PRO A 78 10.16 -7.48 -0.91
N SER A 79 11.27 -8.18 -1.20
CA SER A 79 12.36 -8.39 -0.24
C SER A 79 13.03 -7.10 0.24
N LYS A 80 13.49 -7.14 1.49
CA LYS A 80 14.32 -6.10 2.10
C LYS A 80 15.75 -6.10 1.56
N LYS A 81 16.28 -7.27 1.17
CA LYS A 81 17.69 -7.46 0.81
C LYS A 81 17.99 -6.85 -0.56
N TYR A 82 18.96 -5.95 -0.59
CA TYR A 82 19.55 -5.40 -1.80
C TYR A 82 21.05 -5.24 -1.62
N LEU A 83 21.81 -5.61 -2.65
CA LEU A 83 23.25 -5.42 -2.68
C LEU A 83 23.53 -4.02 -3.26
N GLY A 84 23.35 -2.98 -2.44
CA GLY A 84 23.52 -1.59 -2.86
C GLY A 84 22.78 -0.59 -1.97
N SER A 85 22.77 0.69 -2.39
CA SER A 85 22.02 1.74 -1.68
C SER A 85 20.52 1.58 -1.89
N SER A 86 19.74 1.71 -0.81
CA SER A 86 18.29 1.74 -0.92
C SER A 86 17.74 3.02 -1.55
N LEU A 87 18.61 4.00 -1.83
CA LEU A 87 18.28 5.29 -2.45
C LEU A 87 18.67 5.34 -3.94
N SER A 88 19.30 4.30 -4.49
CA SER A 88 19.62 4.28 -5.93
C SER A 88 18.33 4.23 -6.75
N SER A 89 18.26 5.00 -7.85
CA SER A 89 17.10 5.09 -8.74
C SER A 89 16.56 3.74 -9.16
N ASP A 90 17.42 2.84 -9.64
CA ASP A 90 17.03 1.53 -10.17
C ASP A 90 16.33 0.68 -9.10
N PHE A 91 16.81 0.78 -7.86
CA PHE A 91 16.23 0.08 -6.74
C PHE A 91 14.89 0.69 -6.31
N VAL A 92 14.82 2.01 -6.23
CA VAL A 92 13.59 2.74 -5.89
C VAL A 92 12.51 2.44 -6.91
N GLU A 93 12.81 2.54 -8.20
CA GLU A 93 11.87 2.24 -9.28
C GLU A 93 11.43 0.77 -9.28
N LYS A 94 12.36 -0.16 -9.09
CA LYS A 94 12.00 -1.58 -8.99
C LYS A 94 11.08 -1.82 -7.80
N ARG A 95 11.43 -1.29 -6.63
CA ARG A 95 10.63 -1.44 -5.41
C ARG A 95 9.28 -0.76 -5.54
N GLN A 96 9.19 0.40 -6.19
CA GLN A 96 7.92 1.08 -6.48
C GLN A 96 6.98 0.15 -7.26
N ARG A 97 7.47 -0.46 -8.35
CA ARG A 97 6.69 -1.42 -9.15
C ARG A 97 6.26 -2.63 -8.33
N ASP A 98 7.18 -3.23 -7.58
CA ASP A 98 6.89 -4.42 -6.79
C ASP A 98 5.88 -4.13 -5.66
N LEU A 99 5.98 -2.98 -4.98
CA LEU A 99 5.03 -2.54 -3.96
C LEU A 99 3.65 -2.25 -4.56
N GLY A 100 3.61 -1.64 -5.74
CA GLY A 100 2.37 -1.44 -6.50
C GLY A 100 1.69 -2.77 -6.85
N HIS A 101 2.46 -3.76 -7.30
CA HIS A 101 1.92 -5.09 -7.57
C HIS A 101 1.43 -5.79 -6.29
N TYR A 102 2.18 -5.69 -5.19
CA TYR A 102 1.80 -6.25 -3.90
C TYR A 102 0.45 -5.70 -3.40
N ILE A 103 0.30 -4.37 -3.31
CA ILE A 103 -0.90 -3.76 -2.73
C ILE A 103 -2.13 -3.93 -3.61
N SER A 104 -1.99 -3.80 -4.93
CA SER A 104 -3.09 -4.02 -5.87
C SER A 104 -3.56 -5.48 -5.87
N THR A 105 -2.63 -6.44 -5.82
CA THR A 105 -2.96 -7.88 -5.72
C THR A 105 -3.64 -8.19 -4.39
N LEU A 106 -3.13 -7.65 -3.27
CA LEU A 106 -3.70 -7.87 -1.95
C LEU A 106 -5.17 -7.39 -1.91
N LEU A 107 -5.43 -6.16 -2.35
CA LEU A 107 -6.79 -5.60 -2.33
C LEU A 107 -7.73 -6.26 -3.35
N SER A 108 -7.20 -6.71 -4.49
CA SER A 108 -7.99 -7.45 -5.48
C SER A 108 -8.41 -8.83 -4.98
N LEU A 109 -7.56 -9.52 -4.22
CA LEU A 109 -7.86 -10.85 -3.67
C LEU A 109 -8.69 -10.77 -2.39
N TYR A 110 -8.53 -9.70 -1.61
CA TYR A 110 -9.20 -9.52 -0.32
C TYR A 110 -9.84 -8.14 -0.19
N PRO A 111 -10.91 -7.84 -0.95
CA PRO A 111 -11.58 -6.53 -0.91
C PRO A 111 -12.08 -6.14 0.49
N GLN A 112 -12.41 -7.12 1.34
CA GLN A 112 -12.85 -6.87 2.71
C GLN A 112 -11.80 -6.16 3.58
N LEU A 113 -10.51 -6.22 3.20
CA LEU A 113 -9.46 -5.51 3.90
C LEU A 113 -9.62 -3.99 3.82
N LEU A 114 -10.40 -3.46 2.88
CA LEU A 114 -10.71 -2.02 2.81
C LEU A 114 -11.54 -1.53 4.01
N HIS A 115 -12.17 -2.43 4.76
CA HIS A 115 -12.88 -2.10 5.99
C HIS A 115 -12.06 -2.43 7.25
N ASP A 116 -10.81 -2.87 7.08
CA ASP A 116 -9.91 -3.13 8.21
C ASP A 116 -9.19 -1.85 8.63
N GLU A 117 -9.13 -1.61 9.94
CA GLU A 117 -8.46 -0.44 10.54
C GLU A 117 -6.99 -0.29 10.12
N ILE A 118 -6.27 -1.40 9.91
CA ILE A 118 -4.85 -1.39 9.49
C ILE A 118 -4.74 -0.80 8.08
N MET A 119 -5.66 -1.17 7.19
CA MET A 119 -5.68 -0.67 5.83
C MET A 119 -6.26 0.74 5.73
N ASP A 120 -7.24 1.07 6.56
CA ASP A 120 -7.78 2.42 6.68
C ASP A 120 -6.68 3.40 7.09
N GLU A 121 -5.92 3.10 8.15
CA GLU A 121 -4.79 3.93 8.57
C GLU A 121 -3.73 4.01 7.46
N PHE A 122 -3.36 2.88 6.85
CA PHE A 122 -2.30 2.83 5.84
C PHE A 122 -2.66 3.57 4.55
N LEU A 123 -3.90 3.49 4.09
CA LEU A 123 -4.36 4.14 2.87
C LEU A 123 -5.07 5.48 3.10
N GLU A 124 -5.30 5.85 4.36
CA GLU A 124 -6.02 7.07 4.78
C GLU A 124 -7.47 7.11 4.24
N LEU A 125 -8.20 5.99 4.28
CA LEU A 125 -9.53 5.85 3.66
C LEU A 125 -10.57 6.77 4.34
N SER A 126 -10.57 6.85 5.67
CA SER A 126 -11.52 7.65 6.47
C SER A 126 -11.15 9.14 6.58
N SER A 127 -9.96 9.53 6.10
CA SER A 127 -9.52 10.93 6.13
C SER A 127 -10.03 11.76 4.94
N HIS A 128 -10.75 11.12 4.00
CA HIS A 128 -11.26 11.67 2.74
C HIS A 128 -12.65 11.12 2.39
#